data_AF-A0A5D3FG37-F1
#
_entry.id   AF-A0A5D3FG37-F1
#
_cell.length_a   1.000
_cell.length_b   1.000
_cell.length_c   1.000
_cell.angle_alpha   90.00
_cell.angle_beta   90.00
_cell.angle_gamma   90.00
#
_symmetry.space_group_name_H-M   'P 1'
#
loop_
_entity.id
_entity.type
_entity.pdbx_description
1 polymer ?
#
loop_
_entity_poly.entity_id
_entity_poly.type
_entity_poly.pdbx_seq_one_letter_code
_entity_poly.pdbx_strand_id
1 'polypeptide(L)'
;MTAFTPGEVVDITIKGVRINEQDGHGCVSIIAVDCFDAERASWRMPPQAEVTRVAPAEWPPRHKDVWRDRNGALYLVVETHRGDLLMNGTDCGRHGIDYVSRTHGPLTLVHREDEQDGDTCKCGFRAPELGPHPDCPTHTQNGGDRG
;
A
#
# COMPACT_ATOMS: atom_id res chain seq x y z
N MET A 1 -30.35 -23.22 5.64
CA MET A 1 -29.84 -22.44 6.78
C MET A 1 -29.96 -23.29 8.01
N THR A 2 -28.88 -23.48 8.75
CA THR A 2 -28.91 -24.14 10.06
C THR A 2 -29.58 -23.19 11.04
N ALA A 3 -30.57 -23.65 11.78
CA ALA A 3 -31.22 -22.87 12.83
C ALA A 3 -30.51 -23.13 14.15
N PHE A 4 -30.25 -22.08 14.93
CA PHE A 4 -29.62 -22.15 16.25
C PHE A 4 -30.66 -21.97 17.36
N THR A 5 -30.45 -22.62 18.49
CA THR A 5 -31.36 -22.52 19.65
C THR A 5 -30.82 -21.58 20.75
N PRO A 6 -31.67 -20.82 21.45
CA PRO A 6 -31.21 -20.00 22.57
C PRO A 6 -30.51 -20.85 23.65
N GLY A 7 -29.28 -20.49 24.00
CA GLY A 7 -28.44 -21.23 24.97
C GLY A 7 -27.45 -22.20 24.34
N GLU A 8 -27.50 -22.40 23.02
CA GLU A 8 -26.51 -23.20 22.28
C GLU A 8 -25.13 -22.53 22.27
N VAL A 9 -24.08 -23.31 22.53
CA VAL A 9 -22.69 -22.87 22.43
C VAL A 9 -22.27 -23.03 20.98
N VAL A 10 -21.87 -21.94 20.35
CA VAL A 10 -21.45 -21.90 18.95
C VAL A 10 -20.11 -21.20 18.80
N ASP A 11 -19.28 -21.67 17.87
CA ASP A 11 -18.07 -20.99 17.45
C ASP A 11 -18.39 -20.03 16.30
N ILE A 12 -18.12 -18.74 16.51
CA ILE A 12 -18.34 -17.70 15.50
C ILE A 12 -17.00 -17.29 14.91
N THR A 13 -16.84 -17.48 13.60
CA THR A 13 -15.65 -17.01 12.87
C THR A 13 -16.02 -15.85 11.95
N ILE A 14 -15.30 -14.73 12.08
CA ILE A 14 -15.45 -13.55 11.23
C ILE A 14 -14.12 -13.34 10.48
N LYS A 15 -14.14 -13.30 9.15
CA LYS A 15 -12.93 -13.18 8.29
C LYS A 15 -12.92 -11.86 7.53
N GLY A 16 -11.72 -11.31 7.30
CA GLY A 16 -11.52 -10.15 6.43
C GLY A 16 -12.03 -8.81 6.98
N VAL A 17 -12.28 -8.70 8.28
CA VAL A 17 -12.81 -7.48 8.90
C VAL A 17 -11.71 -6.48 9.24
N ARG A 18 -12.05 -5.19 9.16
CA ARG A 18 -11.17 -4.08 9.54
C ARG A 18 -11.47 -3.65 10.97
N ILE A 19 -10.41 -3.49 11.76
CA ILE A 19 -10.48 -2.91 13.10
C ILE A 19 -10.64 -1.39 12.97
N ASN A 20 -11.60 -0.84 13.72
CA ASN A 20 -11.80 0.60 13.84
C ASN A 20 -11.03 1.15 15.04
N GLU A 21 -11.21 0.54 16.21
CA GLU A 21 -10.62 1.00 17.48
C GLU A 21 -10.34 -0.19 18.39
N GLN A 22 -9.35 -0.06 19.25
CA GLN A 22 -9.13 -0.94 20.39
C GLN A 22 -9.09 -0.11 21.67
N ASP A 23 -9.93 -0.45 22.65
CA ASP A 23 -9.96 0.27 23.92
C ASP A 23 -8.84 -0.18 24.88
N GLY A 24 -8.68 0.55 25.98
CA GLY A 24 -7.69 0.24 27.03
C GLY A 24 -7.92 -1.08 27.76
N HIS A 25 -9.04 -1.78 27.51
CA HIS A 25 -9.37 -3.09 28.06
C HIS A 25 -9.14 -4.21 27.04
N GLY A 26 -8.62 -3.90 25.86
CA GLY A 26 -8.35 -4.87 24.81
C GLY A 26 -9.59 -5.27 23.99
N CYS A 27 -10.75 -4.64 24.22
CA CYS A 27 -11.91 -4.85 23.38
C CYS A 27 -11.69 -4.17 22.03
N VAL A 28 -12.00 -4.87 20.95
CA VAL A 28 -11.84 -4.38 19.58
C VAL A 28 -13.20 -4.06 19.00
N SER A 29 -13.32 -2.90 18.39
CA SER A 29 -14.49 -2.52 17.60
C SER A 29 -14.19 -2.73 16.12
N ILE A 30 -15.06 -3.47 15.42
CA ILE A 30 -14.99 -3.69 13.98
C ILE A 30 -16.09 -2.91 13.27
N ILE A 31 -15.81 -2.46 12.05
CA ILE A 31 -16.82 -1.91 11.14
C ILE A 31 -16.98 -2.91 10.00
N ALA A 32 -18.20 -3.40 9.77
CA ALA A 32 -18.51 -4.03 8.48
C ALA A 32 -19.05 -2.96 7.54
N VAL A 33 -18.34 -2.81 6.44
CA VAL A 33 -18.88 -2.20 5.24
C VAL A 33 -19.63 -3.34 4.54
N ASP A 34 -20.86 -3.10 4.10
CA ASP A 34 -21.77 -4.10 3.51
C ASP A 34 -22.59 -4.93 4.50
N CYS A 35 -23.11 -4.28 5.55
CA CYS A 35 -24.27 -4.82 6.26
C CYS A 35 -25.49 -4.81 5.33
N PHE A 36 -26.48 -5.68 5.60
CA PHE A 36 -27.68 -5.91 4.77
C PHE A 36 -28.45 -4.66 4.28
N ASP A 37 -28.17 -3.48 4.83
CA ASP A 37 -28.78 -2.17 4.58
C ASP A 37 -27.81 -1.10 4.01
N ALA A 38 -26.56 -1.46 3.69
CA ALA A 38 -25.48 -0.54 3.34
C ALA A 38 -25.14 0.52 4.41
N GLU A 39 -25.64 0.36 5.64
CA GLU A 39 -25.26 1.18 6.76
C GLU A 39 -23.99 0.64 7.42
N ARG A 40 -23.20 1.55 8.02
CA ARG A 40 -22.03 1.16 8.81
C ARG A 40 -22.52 0.66 10.16
N ALA A 41 -22.49 -0.66 10.37
CA ALA A 41 -22.64 -1.22 11.70
C ALA A 41 -21.27 -1.37 12.37
N SER A 42 -21.23 -0.99 13.66
CA SER A 42 -20.07 -1.16 14.54
C SER A 42 -20.40 -2.24 15.55
N TRP A 43 -19.55 -3.26 15.64
CA TRP A 43 -19.68 -4.29 16.67
C TRP A 43 -18.47 -4.30 17.57
N ARG A 44 -18.74 -4.40 18.87
CA ARG A 44 -17.73 -4.59 19.89
C ARG A 44 -17.50 -6.09 20.08
N MET A 45 -16.29 -6.53 19.80
CA MET A 45 -15.88 -7.91 20.03
C MET A 45 -15.63 -8.12 21.52
N PRO A 46 -16.03 -9.28 22.07
CA PRO A 46 -15.74 -9.63 23.45
C PRO A 46 -14.22 -9.83 23.63
N PRO A 47 -13.69 -9.66 24.85
CA PRO A 47 -12.25 -9.76 25.11
C PRO A 47 -11.67 -11.16 24.84
N GLN A 48 -12.50 -12.22 24.85
CA GLN A 48 -12.07 -13.57 24.46
C GLN A 48 -11.93 -13.79 22.94
N ALA A 49 -12.30 -12.81 22.11
CA ALA A 49 -12.17 -12.95 20.66
C ALA A 49 -10.69 -13.02 20.27
N GLU A 50 -10.31 -14.06 19.52
CA GLU A 50 -8.96 -14.18 18.97
C GLU A 50 -8.78 -13.17 17.82
N VAL A 51 -7.76 -12.32 17.95
CA VAL A 51 -7.41 -11.33 16.92
C VAL A 51 -6.06 -11.69 16.31
N THR A 52 -6.10 -12.25 15.10
CA THR A 52 -4.91 -12.53 14.30
C THR A 52 -4.71 -11.43 13.26
N ARG A 53 -3.53 -10.79 13.26
CA ARG A 53 -3.16 -9.84 12.21
C ARG A 53 -2.91 -10.59 10.90
N VAL A 54 -3.56 -10.13 9.84
CA VAL A 54 -3.38 -10.68 8.49
C VAL A 54 -2.65 -9.65 7.65
N ALA A 55 -1.54 -10.06 7.02
CA ALA A 55 -0.82 -9.21 6.07
C ALA A 55 -1.69 -8.97 4.81
N PRO A 56 -1.50 -7.85 4.09
CA PRO A 56 -2.17 -7.63 2.80
C PRO A 56 -1.93 -8.79 1.83
N ALA A 57 -2.86 -9.03 0.90
CA ALA A 57 -2.75 -10.13 -0.06
C ALA A 57 -1.52 -10.00 -0.97
N GLU A 58 -1.07 -8.78 -1.20
CA GLU A 58 0.07 -8.44 -2.06
C GLU A 58 1.43 -8.53 -1.34
N TRP A 59 1.42 -8.93 -0.07
CA TRP A 59 2.60 -9.15 0.77
C TRP A 59 3.30 -10.48 0.41
N PRO A 60 4.66 -10.56 0.43
CA PRO A 60 5.61 -9.57 0.91
C PRO A 60 5.86 -8.39 -0.05
N PRO A 61 6.30 -7.23 0.47
CA PRO A 61 6.70 -6.08 -0.35
C PRO A 61 7.93 -6.41 -1.20
N ARG A 62 8.01 -5.80 -2.38
CA ARG A 62 9.11 -5.91 -3.34
C ARG A 62 9.84 -4.59 -3.47
N HIS A 63 11.08 -4.64 -3.93
CA HIS A 63 11.82 -3.43 -4.29
C HIS A 63 10.97 -2.56 -5.24
N LYS A 64 10.93 -1.25 -4.96
CA LYS A 64 10.14 -0.22 -5.66
C LYS A 64 8.62 -0.24 -5.47
N ASP A 65 8.07 -1.16 -4.68
CA ASP A 65 6.66 -1.06 -4.31
C ASP A 65 6.40 0.26 -3.56
N VAL A 66 5.25 0.87 -3.82
CA VAL A 66 4.73 2.02 -3.06
C VAL A 66 3.52 1.57 -2.26
N TRP A 67 3.60 1.73 -0.94
CA TRP A 67 2.55 1.39 0.00
C TRP A 67 1.98 2.66 0.64
N ARG A 68 0.70 2.62 1.01
CA ARG A 68 0.02 3.69 1.75
C ARG A 68 -0.45 3.18 3.10
N ASP A 69 -0.22 3.96 4.15
CA ASP A 69 -0.74 3.68 5.48
C ASP A 69 -2.16 4.22 5.71
N ARG A 70 -2.73 3.95 6.88
CA ARG A 70 -4.08 4.42 7.26
C ARG A 70 -4.22 5.94 7.32
N ASN A 71 -3.12 6.68 7.49
CA ASN A 71 -3.10 8.13 7.55
C ASN A 71 -2.87 8.77 6.16
N GLY A 72 -2.68 7.96 5.13
CA GLY A 72 -2.37 8.41 3.78
C GLY A 72 -0.89 8.65 3.51
N ALA A 73 0.01 8.37 4.47
CA ALA A 73 1.45 8.49 4.25
C ALA A 73 1.93 7.40 3.29
N LEU A 74 2.84 7.77 2.39
CA LEU A 74 3.41 6.88 1.39
C LEU A 74 4.76 6.34 1.85
N TYR A 75 4.97 5.05 1.58
CA TYR A 75 6.21 4.34 1.87
C TYR A 75 6.72 3.70 0.58
N LEU A 76 7.92 4.09 0.15
CA LEU A 76 8.62 3.45 -0.96
C LEU A 76 9.50 2.33 -0.41
N VAL A 77 9.37 1.13 -0.97
CA VAL A 77 10.25 0.00 -0.62
C VAL A 77 11.57 0.15 -1.36
N VAL A 78 12.65 0.26 -0.60
CA VAL A 78 14.02 0.38 -1.09
C VAL A 78 14.83 -0.83 -0.66
N GLU A 79 15.65 -1.33 -1.56
CA GLU A 79 16.60 -2.41 -1.25
C GLU A 79 17.94 -1.77 -0.84
N THR A 80 18.54 -2.28 0.23
CA THR A 80 19.86 -1.86 0.66
C THR A 80 20.95 -2.57 -0.15
N HIS A 81 22.18 -2.08 -0.07
CA HIS A 81 23.35 -2.76 -0.65
C HIS A 81 23.59 -4.18 -0.09
N ARG A 82 22.91 -4.57 0.99
CA ARG A 82 23.00 -5.91 1.59
C ARG A 82 21.85 -6.83 1.16
N GLY A 83 20.91 -6.35 0.35
CA GLY A 83 19.71 -7.08 -0.03
C GLY A 83 18.54 -6.97 0.96
N ASP A 84 18.71 -6.24 2.07
CA ASP A 84 17.61 -6.00 3.00
C ASP A 84 16.60 -5.02 2.39
N LEU A 85 15.30 -5.32 2.51
CA LEU A 85 14.24 -4.41 2.12
C LEU A 85 13.85 -3.48 3.29
N LEU A 86 13.84 -2.18 3.03
CA LEU A 86 13.40 -1.15 3.95
C LEU A 86 12.27 -0.34 3.32
N MET A 87 11.46 0.31 4.15
CA MET A 87 10.43 1.27 3.73
C MET A 87 10.90 2.68 4.06
N ASN A 88 10.96 3.54 3.04
CA ASN A 88 11.29 4.94 3.15
C ASN A 88 10.00 5.76 3.22
N GLY A 89 9.71 6.33 4.39
CA GLY A 89 8.53 7.14 4.62
C GLY A 89 8.73 8.60 4.19
N THR A 90 7.62 9.33 4.08
CA THR A 90 7.63 10.79 3.83
C THR A 90 8.21 11.60 5.01
N ASP A 91 8.37 10.98 6.18
CA ASP A 91 8.96 11.55 7.39
C ASP A 91 10.51 11.47 7.41
N CYS A 92 11.13 11.23 6.25
CA CYS A 92 12.58 11.16 6.05
C CYS A 92 13.26 9.97 6.78
N GLY A 93 12.49 9.00 7.30
CA GLY A 93 13.00 7.80 7.97
C GLY A 93 13.02 6.56 7.08
N ARG A 94 14.08 5.75 7.19
CA ARG A 94 14.11 4.37 6.67
C ARG A 94 13.84 3.41 7.80
N HIS A 95 12.81 2.58 7.63
CA HIS A 95 12.38 1.63 8.64
C HIS A 95 12.32 0.22 8.06
N GLY A 96 12.56 -0.78 8.90
CA GLY A 96 12.33 -2.18 8.52
C GLY A 96 10.85 -2.42 8.19
N ILE A 97 10.59 -3.29 7.22
CA ILE A 97 9.24 -3.63 6.77
C ILE A 97 8.32 -4.03 7.95
N ASP A 98 8.83 -4.85 8.88
CA ASP A 98 8.06 -5.31 10.03
C ASP A 98 7.70 -4.18 11.01
N TYR A 99 8.61 -3.21 11.17
CA TYR A 99 8.35 -2.03 12.00
C TYR A 99 7.23 -1.19 11.39
N VAL A 100 7.28 -0.93 10.09
CA VAL A 100 6.26 -0.13 9.41
C VAL A 100 4.90 -0.84 9.45
N SER A 101 4.87 -2.15 9.15
CA SER A 101 3.65 -2.96 9.24
C SER A 101 3.03 -2.94 10.65
N ARG A 102 3.86 -3.03 11.70
CA ARG A 102 3.39 -3.03 13.08
C ARG A 102 2.85 -1.67 13.54
N THR A 103 3.55 -0.60 13.21
CA THR A 103 3.33 0.75 13.73
C THR A 103 2.35 1.56 12.88
N HIS A 104 2.40 1.39 11.56
CA HIS A 104 1.64 2.18 10.58
C HIS A 104 0.59 1.36 9.81
N GLY A 105 0.55 0.04 9.98
CA GLY A 105 -0.47 -0.80 9.34
C GLY A 105 -1.92 -0.43 9.71
N PRO A 106 -2.92 -0.86 8.91
CA PRO A 106 -2.80 -1.68 7.71
C PRO A 106 -2.22 -0.91 6.51
N LEU A 107 -1.30 -1.54 5.78
CA LEU A 107 -0.70 -0.98 4.57
C LEU A 107 -1.49 -1.46 3.34
N THR A 108 -1.68 -0.57 2.36
CA THR A 108 -2.32 -0.89 1.08
C THR A 108 -1.32 -0.65 -0.04
N LEU A 109 -1.14 -1.62 -0.95
CA LEU A 109 -0.29 -1.44 -2.13
C LEU A 109 -0.93 -0.40 -3.05
N VAL A 110 -0.18 0.67 -3.36
CA VAL A 110 -0.62 1.74 -4.27
C VAL A 110 -0.06 1.50 -5.67
N HIS A 111 1.20 1.07 -5.75
CA HIS A 111 1.89 0.86 -7.00
C HIS A 111 2.91 -0.26 -6.86
N ARG A 112 2.98 -1.11 -7.88
CA ARG A 112 4.01 -2.10 -8.12
C ARG A 112 4.36 -2.03 -9.58
N GLU A 113 5.64 -1.89 -9.88
CA GLU A 113 6.14 -2.11 -11.24
C GLU A 113 6.06 -3.63 -11.48
N ASP A 114 5.09 -4.07 -12.27
CA ASP A 114 5.11 -5.43 -12.78
C ASP A 114 6.24 -5.53 -13.81
N GLU A 115 7.11 -6.54 -13.70
CA GLU A 115 8.20 -6.83 -14.66
C GLU A 115 7.67 -7.30 -16.05
N GLN A 116 6.52 -6.80 -16.49
CA GLN A 116 6.01 -6.98 -17.85
C GLN A 116 6.32 -5.77 -18.71
N ASP A 117 7.61 -5.55 -18.96
CA ASP A 117 8.07 -4.92 -20.21
C ASP A 117 9.44 -5.48 -20.59
N GLY A 118 9.52 -6.82 -20.55
CA GLY A 118 10.55 -7.62 -21.19
C GLY A 118 10.13 -8.06 -22.60
N ASP A 119 9.15 -7.42 -23.23
CA ASP A 119 8.81 -7.70 -24.62
C ASP A 119 9.59 -6.74 -25.51
N THR A 120 10.76 -7.23 -25.96
CA THR A 120 11.41 -6.71 -27.16
C THR A 120 10.41 -6.74 -28.30
N CYS A 121 9.71 -5.63 -28.50
CA CYS A 121 9.01 -5.35 -29.74
C CYS A 121 10.06 -5.25 -30.86
N LYS A 122 10.42 -6.39 -31.46
CA LYS A 122 11.01 -6.47 -32.80
C LYS A 122 9.94 -6.10 -33.82
N CYS A 123 9.40 -4.89 -33.75
CA CYS A 123 8.74 -4.28 -34.88
C CYS A 123 9.80 -3.47 -35.61
N GLY A 124 10.28 -4.03 -36.72
CA GLY A 124 11.04 -3.29 -37.71
C GLY A 124 10.17 -2.14 -38.24
N PHE A 125 10.31 -0.96 -37.65
CA PHE A 125 9.79 0.27 -38.19
C PHE A 125 10.93 1.28 -38.27
N ARG A 126 11.27 1.62 -39.51
CA ARG A 126 12.18 2.72 -39.86
C ARG A 126 11.72 3.98 -39.13
N ALA A 127 12.65 4.64 -38.44
CA ALA A 127 12.43 5.98 -37.90
C ALA A 127 12.01 6.93 -39.05
N PRO A 128 10.91 7.68 -38.91
CA PRO A 128 10.77 8.92 -39.66
C PRO A 128 11.58 10.00 -38.94
N GLU A 129 12.44 10.66 -39.70
CA GLU A 129 13.27 11.78 -39.30
C GLU A 129 12.44 12.84 -38.56
N LEU A 130 12.85 13.15 -37.33
CA LEU A 130 12.34 14.29 -36.58
C LEU A 130 12.90 15.57 -37.20
N GLY A 131 12.06 16.30 -37.93
CA GLY A 131 12.31 17.72 -38.20
C GLY A 131 12.24 18.54 -36.90
N PRO A 132 12.97 19.67 -36.80
CA PRO A 132 13.03 20.44 -35.56
C PRO A 132 11.71 21.14 -35.25
N HIS A 133 11.23 21.00 -34.01
CA HIS A 133 10.06 21.66 -33.46
C HIS A 133 10.39 23.15 -33.11
N PRO A 134 9.55 24.13 -33.49
CA PRO A 134 9.93 25.55 -33.50
C PRO A 134 9.79 26.32 -32.17
N ASP A 135 9.65 25.67 -31.00
CA ASP A 135 9.33 26.37 -29.74
C ASP A 135 10.25 25.97 -28.58
N CYS A 136 11.56 26.06 -28.79
CA CYS A 136 12.53 26.02 -27.71
C CYS A 136 13.19 27.40 -27.58
N PRO A 137 12.96 28.16 -26.49
CA PRO A 137 13.56 29.48 -26.32
C PRO A 137 15.08 29.37 -26.19
N THR A 138 15.80 29.94 -27.16
CA THR A 138 17.25 30.07 -27.18
C THR A 138 17.74 30.87 -25.99
N HIS A 139 18.55 30.21 -25.15
CA HIS A 139 19.39 30.87 -24.14
C HIS A 139 20.51 31.62 -24.88
N THR A 140 20.41 32.95 -24.95
CA THR A 140 21.48 33.81 -25.47
C THR A 140 22.64 33.83 -24.48
N GLN A 141 23.69 33.04 -24.73
CA GLN A 141 25.02 33.27 -24.18
C GLN A 141 25.79 34.14 -25.18
N ASN A 142 25.95 35.43 -24.87
CA ASN A 142 26.95 36.25 -25.54
C ASN A 142 28.29 36.10 -24.79
N GLY A 143 29.31 35.63 -25.49
CA GLY A 143 30.71 35.93 -25.19
C GLY A 143 30.90 37.45 -25.13
N GLY A 144 31.79 37.99 -24.31
CA GLY A 144 33.22 37.69 -24.37
C GLY A 144 33.84 38.63 -25.40
N ASP A 145 34.21 39.84 -24.96
CA ASP A 145 35.09 40.71 -25.73
C ASP A 145 36.24 41.21 -24.85
N ARG A 146 37.46 40.90 -25.29
CA ARG A 146 38.74 41.44 -24.84
C ARG A 146 39.35 42.07 -26.08
N GLY A 147 39.60 43.36 -26.02
CA GLY A 147 40.33 44.14 -27.02
C GLY A 147 40.41 45.59 -26.57
#